data_AF-A0A927AH36-F1
#
_entry.id   AF-A0A927AH36-F1
#
_cell.length_a   1.000
_cell.length_b   1.000
_cell.length_c   1.000
_cell.angle_alpha   90.00
_cell.angle_beta   90.00
_cell.angle_gamma   90.00
#
_symmetry.space_group_name_H-M   'P 1'
#
loop_
_entity.id
_entity.type
_entity.pdbx_description
1 polymer ?
#
loop_
_entity_poly.entity_id
_entity_poly.type
_entity_poly.pdbx_seq_one_letter_code
_entity_poly.pdbx_strand_id
1 'polypeptide(L)'
;MFRVITPEFSQDFERWTDALNTAKSLQPKCKGLFQDIRIFDGKELVWVYSRSHTYPQFVGAGTYNRLARLFLQEATEDGEVDGEDTDS
;
A
#
# COMPACT_ATOMS: atom_id res chain seq x y z
N MET A 1 -1.98 10.37 3.72
CA MET A 1 -1.70 10.46 2.28
C MET A 1 -0.45 9.68 1.93
N PHE A 2 -0.63 8.66 1.09
CA PHE A 2 0.38 7.75 0.60
C PHE A 2 0.71 8.05 -0.86
N ARG A 3 1.98 8.06 -1.22
CA ARG A 3 2.44 8.29 -2.58
C ARG A 3 3.08 7.05 -3.17
N VAL A 4 2.52 6.53 -4.25
CA VAL A 4 3.11 5.44 -5.03
C VAL A 4 3.97 6.04 -6.13
N ILE A 5 5.26 5.69 -6.15
CA ILE A 5 6.22 6.15 -7.15
C ILE A 5 6.86 4.96 -7.87
N THR A 6 6.92 5.06 -9.18
CA THR A 6 7.76 4.29 -10.10
C THR A 6 8.39 5.25 -11.12
N PRO A 7 9.34 4.82 -11.97
CA PRO A 7 9.90 5.69 -13.00
C PRO A 7 8.89 6.33 -13.96
N GLU A 8 7.76 5.66 -14.22
CA GLU A 8 6.75 6.09 -15.20
C GLU A 8 5.40 6.46 -14.57
N PHE A 9 5.28 6.36 -13.25
CA PHE A 9 4.02 6.56 -12.54
C PHE A 9 4.25 7.20 -11.19
N SER A 10 3.50 8.25 -10.88
CA SER A 10 3.46 8.87 -9.56
C SER A 10 2.03 9.27 -9.25
N GLN A 11 1.47 8.73 -8.17
CA GLN A 11 0.12 9.05 -7.75
C GLN A 11 -0.01 9.05 -6.22
N ASP A 12 -0.83 9.98 -5.74
CA ASP A 12 -1.16 10.14 -4.33
C ASP A 12 -2.52 9.49 -4.01
N PHE A 13 -2.62 8.89 -2.83
CA PHE A 13 -3.78 8.17 -2.32
C PHE A 13 -4.01 8.59 -0.87
N GLU A 14 -5.27 8.63 -0.43
CA GLU A 14 -5.57 8.91 0.97
C GLU A 14 -5.42 7.66 1.84
N ARG A 15 -5.82 6.50 1.32
CA ARG A 15 -5.85 5.21 2.01
C ARG A 15 -4.61 4.38 1.73
N TRP A 16 -4.16 3.64 2.75
CA TRP A 16 -3.02 2.74 2.64
C TRP A 16 -3.33 1.57 1.68
N THR A 17 -4.52 0.98 1.80
CA THR A 17 -4.99 -0.13 0.97
C THR A 17 -5.00 0.22 -0.51
N ASP A 18 -5.48 1.40 -0.89
CA ASP A 18 -5.49 1.87 -2.28
C ASP A 18 -4.08 2.01 -2.87
N ALA A 19 -3.17 2.62 -2.11
CA ALA A 19 -1.77 2.74 -2.49
C ALA A 19 -1.12 1.36 -2.65
N LEU A 20 -1.35 0.44 -1.70
CA LEU A 20 -0.82 -0.91 -1.72
C LEU A 20 -1.37 -1.73 -2.88
N ASN A 21 -2.68 -1.63 -3.18
CA ASN A 21 -3.33 -2.32 -4.28
C ASN A 21 -2.79 -1.83 -5.63
N THR A 22 -2.65 -0.51 -5.78
CA THR A 22 -2.03 0.08 -6.97
C THR A 22 -0.59 -0.40 -7.14
N ALA A 23 0.23 -0.32 -6.09
CA ALA A 23 1.61 -0.80 -6.13
C ALA A 23 1.72 -2.29 -6.50
N LYS A 24 0.86 -3.15 -5.94
CA LYS A 24 0.79 -4.58 -6.31
C LYS A 24 0.41 -4.78 -7.77
N SER A 25 -0.57 -4.02 -8.28
CA SER A 25 -0.98 -4.09 -9.70
C SER A 25 0.14 -3.68 -10.68
N LEU A 26 1.11 -2.88 -10.21
CA LEU A 26 2.27 -2.43 -10.99
C LEU A 26 3.43 -3.44 -10.95
N GLN A 27 3.47 -4.40 -10.02
CA GLN A 27 4.55 -5.39 -9.92
C GLN A 27 4.80 -6.16 -11.24
N PRO A 28 3.78 -6.64 -11.98
CA PRO A 28 4.00 -7.33 -13.26
C PRO A 28 4.61 -6.43 -14.35
N LYS A 29 4.45 -5.11 -14.22
CA LYS A 29 5.01 -4.11 -15.15
C LYS A 29 6.46 -3.75 -14.80
N CYS A 30 6.93 -4.12 -13.60
CA CYS A 30 8.29 -3.89 -13.12
C CYS A 30 9.25 -4.92 -13.77
N LYS A 31 9.76 -4.59 -14.96
CA LYS A 31 10.58 -5.50 -15.78
C LYS A 31 12.09 -5.29 -15.64
N GLY A 32 12.52 -4.08 -15.25
CA GLY A 32 13.93 -3.74 -15.11
C GLY A 32 14.53 -4.16 -13.75
N LEU A 33 15.80 -4.58 -13.76
CA LEU A 33 16.60 -4.85 -12.56
C LEU A 33 16.77 -3.61 -11.66
N PHE A 34 16.68 -2.41 -12.25
CA PHE A 34 16.80 -1.13 -11.56
C PHE A 34 15.44 -0.42 -11.38
N GLN A 35 14.33 -1.09 -11.71
CA GLN A 35 13.01 -0.55 -11.48
C GLN A 35 12.51 -1.03 -10.12
N ASP A 36 12.06 -0.07 -9.32
CA ASP A 36 11.37 -0.33 -8.07
C ASP A 36 10.04 0.44 -8.01
N ILE A 37 9.17 -0.07 -7.14
CA ILE A 37 7.90 0.52 -6.77
C ILE A 37 8.03 0.92 -5.33
N ARG A 38 7.85 2.21 -5.04
CA ARG A 38 8.01 2.78 -3.70
C ARG A 38 6.68 3.35 -3.24
N ILE A 39 6.34 3.13 -1.98
CA ILE A 39 5.24 3.83 -1.32
C ILE A 39 5.81 4.69 -0.20
N PHE A 40 5.51 5.98 -0.27
CA PHE A 40 5.83 6.94 0.77
C PHE A 40 4.60 7.27 1.59
N ASP A 41 4.75 7.45 2.89
CA ASP A 41 3.78 8.12 3.76
C ASP A 41 4.31 9.52 4.07
N GLY A 42 3.72 10.54 3.46
CA GLY A 42 4.29 11.88 3.43
C GLY A 42 5.71 11.89 2.82
N LYS A 43 6.74 12.02 3.67
CA LYS A 43 8.16 12.05 3.25
C LYS A 43 8.89 10.73 3.54
N GLU A 44 8.27 9.81 4.26
CA GLU A 44 8.91 8.58 4.73
C GLU A 44 8.67 7.45 3.73
N LEU A 45 9.74 6.79 3.29
CA LEU A 45 9.60 5.54 2.53
C LEU A 45 9.13 4.46 3.50
N VAL A 46 7.97 3.86 3.23
CA VAL A 46 7.37 2.86 4.13
C VAL A 46 7.29 1.47 3.51
N TRP A 47 7.29 1.39 2.17
CA TRP A 47 7.23 0.14 1.45
C TRP A 47 8.00 0.22 0.14
N VAL A 48 8.72 -0.84 -0.21
CA VAL A 48 9.41 -0.94 -1.50
C VAL A 48 9.31 -2.35 -2.07
N TYR A 49 9.12 -2.43 -3.38
CA TYR A 49 9.29 -3.65 -4.15
C TYR A 49 10.29 -3.41 -5.26
N SER A 50 11.28 -4.27 -5.38
CA SER A 50 12.15 -4.35 -6.54
C SER A 50 12.17 -5.80 -7.02
N ARG A 51 12.43 -6.00 -8.31
CA ARG A 51 12.54 -7.35 -8.89
C ARG A 51 13.73 -8.13 -8.33
N SER A 52 14.75 -7.44 -7.80
CA SER A 52 15.91 -8.06 -7.16
C SER A 52 15.60 -8.71 -5.81
N HIS A 53 14.45 -8.39 -5.21
CA HIS A 53 14.01 -8.98 -3.94
C HIS A 53 12.80 -9.89 -4.16
N THR A 54 12.85 -11.09 -3.56
CA THR A 54 11.74 -12.06 -3.63
C THR A 54 10.46 -11.51 -3.02
N TYR A 55 10.58 -10.67 -2.00
CA TYR A 55 9.45 -10.10 -1.26
C TYR A 55 9.59 -8.59 -1.15
N PRO A 56 8.46 -7.85 -1.14
CA PRO A 56 8.46 -6.45 -0.77
C PRO A 56 8.99 -6.23 0.64
N GLN A 57 9.58 -5.06 0.87
CA GLN A 57 10.17 -4.69 2.15
C GLN A 57 9.38 -3.55 2.77
N PHE A 58 9.20 -3.64 4.09
CA PHE A 58 8.67 -2.55 4.91
C PHE A 58 9.85 -1.79 5.51
N VAL A 59 9.86 -0.48 5.33
CA VAL A 59 11.01 0.37 5.67
C VAL A 59 10.71 1.18 6.93
N GLY A 60 11.62 1.15 7.90
CA GLY A 60 11.48 1.86 9.18
C GLY A 60 11.02 0.97 10.35
N ALA A 61 11.35 1.40 11.57
CA ALA A 61 11.02 0.68 12.79
C ALA A 61 9.51 0.78 13.07
N GLY A 62 8.84 -0.37 13.24
CA GLY A 62 7.42 -0.42 13.54
C GLY A 62 6.48 -0.15 12.36
N THR A 63 7.02 0.18 11.18
CA THR A 63 6.25 0.48 9.96
C THR A 63 5.29 -0.63 9.59
N TYR A 64 5.75 -1.89 9.60
CA TYR A 64 4.88 -3.04 9.32
C TYR A 64 3.66 -3.08 10.25
N ASN A 65 3.88 -3.01 11.57
CA ASN A 65 2.79 -3.08 12.55
C ASN A 65 1.81 -1.93 12.39
N ARG A 66 2.30 -0.72 12.09
CA ARG A 66 1.46 0.45 11.84
C ARG A 66 0.61 0.27 10.57
N LEU A 67 1.21 -0.14 9.46
CA LEU A 67 0.51 -0.34 8.20
C LEU A 67 -0.46 -1.53 8.26
N ALA A 68 -0.14 -2.57 9.02
CA ALA A 68 -1.05 -3.69 9.27
C ALA A 68 -2.30 -3.25 10.03
N ARG A 69 -2.15 -2.37 11.03
CA ARG A 69 -3.31 -1.78 11.75
C ARG A 69 -4.16 -0.92 10.81
N LEU A 70 -3.55 -0.08 9.98
CA LEU A 70 -4.27 0.71 8.98
C LEU A 70 -5.04 -0.18 8.00
N PHE A 71 -4.43 -1.27 7.54
CA PHE A 71 -5.10 -2.23 6.66
C PHE A 71 -6.37 -2.82 7.31
N LEU A 72 -6.29 -3.24 8.58
CA LEU A 72 -7.43 -3.79 9.31
C LEU A 72 -8.51 -2.73 9.59
N GLN A 73 -8.10 -1.51 9.94
CA GLN A 73 -9.00 -0.40 10.17
C GLN A 73 -9.78 -0.05 8.89
N GLU A 74 -9.06 0.15 7.78
CA GLU A 74 -9.65 0.46 6.48
C GLU A 74 -10.58 -0.65 5.97
N ALA A 75 -10.23 -1.92 6.21
CA ALA A 75 -11.10 -3.05 5.86
C ALA A 75 -12.40 -3.10 6.69
N THR A 76 -12.37 -2.57 7.92
CA THR A 76 -13.56 -2.46 8.77
C THR A 76 -14.44 -1.29 8.33
N GLU A 77 -13.82 -0.16 7.96
CA GLU A 77 -14.51 1.02 7.40
C GLU A 77 -15.19 0.70 6.05
N ASP A 78 -14.60 -0.17 5.23
CA ASP A 78 -15.25 -0.69 4.01
C ASP A 78 -16.38 -1.70 4.30
N GLY A 79 -16.39 -2.29 5.50
CA GLY A 79 -17.32 -3.33 5.94
C GLY A 79 -18.50 -2.82 6.79
N GLU A 80 -18.53 -1.55 7.19
CA GLU A 80 -19.68 -0.91 7.87
C GLU A 80 -20.85 -0.61 6.90
N VAL A 81 -20.84 -1.20 5.70
CA VAL A 81 -21.96 -1.22 4.75
C VAL A 81 -22.59 -2.61 4.69
N ASP A 82 -22.72 -3.33 5.82
CA ASP A 82 -23.54 -4.55 5.92
C ASP A 82 -23.88 -4.90 7.37
N GLY A 83 -24.56 -3.99 8.06
CA GLY A 83 -24.99 -4.18 9.45
C GLY A 83 -26.29 -3.47 9.78
N GLU A 84 -27.26 -3.45 8.86
CA GLU A 84 -28.65 -3.15 9.21
C GLU A 84 -29.27 -4.44 9.76
N ASP A 85 -29.03 -4.70 11.05
CA ASP A 85 -29.85 -5.61 11.85
C ASP A 85 -31.26 -5.00 11.99
N THR A 86 -32.09 -5.12 10.96
CA THR A 86 -33.54 -5.00 11.13
C THR A 86 -34.06 -6.32 11.70
N ASP A 87 -34.05 -6.43 13.03
CA ASP A 87 -34.98 -7.28 13.77
C ASP A 87 -36.22 -6.43 14.11
N SER A 88 -37.36 -6.74 13.50
CA SER A 88 -38.71 -6.31 13.92
C SER A 88 -39.76 -7.24 13.31
#